data_AF-A0A9W9IAA1-F1
#
_entry.id   AF-A0A9W9IAA1-F1
#
_cell.length_a   1.000
_cell.length_b   1.000
_cell.length_c   1.000
_cell.angle_alpha   90.00
_cell.angle_beta   90.00
_cell.angle_gamma   90.00
#
_symmetry.space_group_name_H-M   'P 1'
#
loop_
_entity.id
_entity.type
_entity.pdbx_description
1 polymer ?
#
loop_
_entity_poly.entity_id
_entity_poly.type
_entity_poly.pdbx_seq_one_letter_code
_entity_poly.pdbx_strand_id
1 'polypeptide(L)'
;MRSQAVRAINSLRHRVLAHSTFSLRPHSTSARRGPRLTPGAKALRAAPTIPFFGALFSSKSNSDELSGNMSYPDQRSDDQWRAVLSPEQFRILREKGTEAPGTGEYDSHYPSKGVYTCAGCNAPLYTAEHKFKSGCGWPAYFDSIPGAVKRHVDNTFGMKRTEIVCNNCGGHLGHVFEGEGYPTPTDERHCVNSVSLRFTEDEAAAGKGPHEKAKA
;
A
#
# COMPACT_ATOMS: atom_id res chain seq x y z
N MET A 1 -65.90 7.13 8.02
CA MET A 1 -65.72 7.06 6.54
C MET A 1 -65.43 8.45 6.00
N ARG A 2 -64.16 8.85 5.89
CA ARG A 2 -63.68 10.08 5.21
C ARG A 2 -62.23 9.79 4.76
N SER A 3 -61.98 9.68 3.45
CA SER A 3 -61.42 10.73 2.57
C SER A 3 -59.93 10.99 2.86
N GLN A 4 -58.98 11.01 1.93
CA GLN A 4 -59.01 11.22 0.49
C GLN A 4 -57.64 10.85 -0.11
N ALA A 5 -57.66 10.41 -1.36
CA ALA A 5 -56.51 10.35 -2.25
C ALA A 5 -56.14 11.75 -2.76
N VAL A 6 -54.85 12.04 -2.97
CA VAL A 6 -54.39 13.22 -3.72
C VAL A 6 -53.45 12.77 -4.84
N ARG A 7 -53.83 13.19 -6.05
CA ARG A 7 -53.14 12.98 -7.33
C ARG A 7 -52.00 13.98 -7.53
N ALA A 8 -51.06 13.51 -8.34
CA ALA A 8 -50.02 14.17 -9.13
C ALA A 8 -50.31 15.58 -9.71
N ILE A 9 -49.22 16.26 -10.14
CA ILE A 9 -48.94 16.75 -11.52
C ILE A 9 -48.10 18.07 -11.49
N ASN A 10 -47.00 18.11 -12.28
CA ASN A 10 -46.35 19.27 -12.94
C ASN A 10 -45.65 20.35 -12.07
N SER A 11 -44.65 21.13 -12.54
CA SER A 11 -44.12 21.41 -13.88
C SER A 11 -42.85 22.27 -13.78
N LEU A 12 -41.93 22.04 -14.73
CA LEU A 12 -41.03 22.96 -15.45
C LEU A 12 -40.06 23.93 -14.74
N ARG A 13 -38.78 23.74 -15.13
CA ARG A 13 -37.84 24.69 -15.77
C ARG A 13 -37.66 26.08 -15.15
N HIS A 14 -36.40 26.44 -14.89
CA HIS A 14 -35.74 27.55 -15.58
C HIS A 14 -34.21 27.42 -15.58
N ARG A 15 -33.63 27.58 -16.77
CA ARG A 15 -32.20 27.74 -17.09
C ARG A 15 -31.70 29.09 -16.57
N VAL A 16 -30.44 29.19 -16.11
CA VAL A 16 -29.55 30.32 -16.45
C VAL A 16 -28.11 29.80 -16.60
N LEU A 17 -27.53 30.10 -17.77
CA LEU A 17 -26.11 30.00 -18.12
C LEU A 17 -25.42 31.32 -17.78
N ALA A 18 -24.17 31.28 -17.31
CA ALA A 18 -23.18 32.38 -17.44
C ALA A 18 -21.78 31.81 -17.13
N HIS A 19 -20.94 31.57 -18.15
CA HIS A 19 -19.88 32.46 -18.65
C HIS A 19 -18.74 32.64 -17.61
N SER A 20 -17.66 31.84 -17.69
CA SER A 20 -16.46 32.09 -18.51
C SER A 20 -15.77 33.42 -18.22
N THR A 21 -14.71 33.39 -17.41
CA THR A 21 -13.58 34.30 -17.53
C THR A 21 -12.27 33.55 -17.27
N PHE A 22 -11.74 32.98 -18.35
CA PHE A 22 -10.39 32.47 -18.46
C PHE A 22 -9.44 33.68 -18.45
N SER A 23 -8.72 33.89 -17.33
CA SER A 23 -7.72 34.96 -17.23
C SER A 23 -6.36 34.45 -17.71
N LEU A 24 -6.07 34.68 -18.99
CA LEU A 24 -4.73 34.61 -19.56
C LEU A 24 -4.03 35.96 -19.33
N ARG A 25 -2.82 35.92 -18.76
CA ARG A 25 -1.85 37.03 -18.74
C ARG A 25 -0.44 36.49 -18.43
N PRO A 26 0.63 37.22 -18.79
CA PRO A 26 1.43 36.90 -19.95
C PRO A 26 2.87 36.47 -19.61
N HIS A 27 3.55 35.99 -20.65
CA HIS A 27 4.98 35.74 -20.72
C HIS A 27 5.84 36.82 -20.04
N SER A 28 6.79 36.37 -19.22
CA SER A 28 8.01 37.12 -18.92
C SER A 28 9.22 36.26 -19.30
N THR A 29 9.79 36.59 -20.45
CA THR A 29 11.11 36.15 -20.89
C THR A 29 12.17 36.83 -20.04
N SER A 30 12.90 36.07 -19.23
CA SER A 30 14.16 36.54 -18.66
C SER A 30 15.27 35.56 -19.02
N ALA A 31 15.88 35.83 -20.16
CA ALA A 31 17.15 35.27 -20.55
C ALA A 31 18.23 35.76 -19.57
N ARG A 32 18.86 34.86 -18.82
CA ARG A 32 20.07 35.18 -18.07
C ARG A 32 21.17 34.14 -18.33
N ARG A 33 21.96 34.50 -19.34
CA ARG A 33 23.42 34.34 -19.50
C ARG A 33 24.05 33.11 -18.83
N GLY A 34 24.36 32.12 -19.67
CA GLY A 34 25.33 31.08 -19.33
C GLY A 34 26.75 31.64 -19.13
N PRO A 35 27.59 30.98 -18.32
CA PRO A 35 28.99 31.34 -18.17
C PRO A 35 29.81 30.92 -19.41
N ARG A 36 30.67 31.84 -19.80
CA ARG A 36 31.64 31.78 -20.90
C ARG A 36 32.72 30.72 -20.61
N LEU A 37 32.84 29.72 -21.47
CA LEU A 37 33.96 28.79 -21.53
C LEU A 37 35.20 29.51 -22.10
N THR A 38 36.32 29.42 -21.40
CA THR A 38 37.65 29.84 -21.85
C THR A 38 38.39 28.67 -22.51
N PRO A 39 39.17 28.89 -23.58
CA PRO A 39 40.02 27.86 -24.15
C PRO A 39 41.41 27.90 -23.50
N GLY A 40 41.76 26.83 -22.80
CA GLY A 40 43.11 26.59 -22.26
C GLY A 40 43.64 25.26 -22.77
N ALA A 41 44.68 25.33 -23.59
CA ALA A 41 45.27 24.21 -24.31
C ALA A 41 46.18 23.33 -23.43
N LYS A 42 46.19 22.03 -23.77
CA LYS A 42 47.32 21.06 -23.79
C LYS A 42 48.22 20.94 -22.55
N ALA A 43 48.23 19.74 -21.96
CA ALA A 43 49.46 19.05 -21.55
C ALA A 43 49.25 17.52 -21.46
N LEU A 44 49.81 16.80 -22.42
CA LEU A 44 50.09 15.37 -22.36
C LEU A 44 51.26 15.12 -21.41
N ARG A 45 51.13 14.28 -20.38
CA ARG A 45 52.27 13.53 -19.80
C ARG A 45 51.84 12.20 -19.17
N ALA A 46 52.36 11.13 -19.79
CA ALA A 46 52.90 9.88 -19.25
C ALA A 46 52.12 9.13 -18.14
N ALA A 47 51.60 7.97 -18.52
CA ALA A 47 51.20 6.90 -17.60
C ALA A 47 52.44 6.15 -17.07
N PRO A 48 52.50 5.79 -15.77
CA PRO A 48 53.39 4.75 -15.31
C PRO A 48 52.76 3.37 -15.56
N THR A 49 53.54 2.53 -16.22
CA THR A 49 53.30 1.09 -16.40
C THR A 49 53.25 0.40 -15.04
N ILE A 50 52.06 0.02 -14.58
CA ILE A 50 51.89 -0.85 -13.41
C ILE A 50 51.90 -2.30 -13.92
N PRO A 51 52.79 -3.17 -13.40
CA PRO A 51 52.92 -4.53 -13.88
C PRO A 51 51.72 -5.39 -13.49
N PHE A 52 51.33 -6.21 -14.46
CA PHE A 52 50.38 -7.30 -14.38
C PHE A 52 50.85 -8.36 -13.39
N PHE A 53 50.23 -8.49 -12.20
CA PHE A 53 50.13 -9.73 -11.42
C PHE A 53 49.04 -9.56 -10.32
N GLY A 54 48.05 -10.45 -10.32
CA GLY A 54 46.99 -10.53 -9.30
C GLY A 54 45.60 -10.60 -9.93
N ALA A 55 45.17 -11.77 -10.40
CA ALA A 55 44.15 -12.57 -9.70
C ALA A 55 42.88 -11.73 -9.40
N LEU A 56 41.89 -11.76 -10.30
CA LEU A 56 40.70 -12.60 -10.09
C LEU A 56 40.19 -12.56 -8.65
N PHE A 57 39.47 -11.52 -8.27
CA PHE A 57 38.25 -11.63 -7.46
C PHE A 57 37.41 -10.38 -7.73
N SER A 58 36.51 -10.50 -8.71
CA SER A 58 35.38 -9.59 -8.85
C SER A 58 34.50 -9.81 -7.62
N SER A 59 34.70 -9.00 -6.58
CA SER A 59 33.83 -8.95 -5.42
C SER A 59 32.44 -8.53 -5.87
N LYS A 60 31.57 -9.51 -6.17
CA LYS A 60 30.13 -9.33 -6.04
C LYS A 60 29.88 -9.07 -4.55
N SER A 61 29.73 -7.81 -4.20
CA SER A 61 29.09 -7.45 -2.94
C SER A 61 27.65 -7.96 -3.01
N ASN A 62 27.40 -9.15 -2.47
CA ASN A 62 26.06 -9.52 -2.02
C ASN A 62 25.71 -8.51 -0.92
N SER A 63 24.94 -7.49 -1.27
CA SER A 63 24.35 -6.53 -0.34
C SER A 63 23.08 -7.08 0.33
N ASP A 64 22.87 -8.39 0.30
CA ASP A 64 21.69 -9.07 0.86
C ASP A 64 21.91 -9.51 2.31
N GLU A 65 22.58 -8.71 3.13
CA GLU A 65 22.79 -9.06 4.54
C GLU A 65 22.68 -7.85 5.48
N LEU A 66 21.51 -7.21 5.51
CA LEU A 66 21.05 -6.55 6.74
C LEU A 66 19.52 -6.37 6.75
N SER A 67 18.78 -7.45 6.94
CA SER A 67 17.41 -7.37 7.46
C SER A 67 17.20 -8.56 8.38
N GLY A 68 16.91 -8.28 9.66
CA GLY A 68 16.78 -9.29 10.71
C GLY A 68 15.89 -10.43 10.26
N ASN A 69 16.39 -11.66 10.40
CA ASN A 69 15.80 -12.89 9.90
C ASN A 69 14.43 -13.19 10.56
N MET A 70 13.40 -12.48 10.13
CA MET A 70 12.02 -12.85 10.34
C MET A 70 11.62 -13.69 9.12
N SER A 71 11.90 -14.98 9.22
CA SER A 71 11.53 -15.93 8.17
C SER A 71 10.00 -16.09 8.14
N TYR A 72 9.38 -15.72 7.02
CA TYR A 72 7.97 -15.98 6.73
C TYR A 72 7.84 -17.27 5.90
N PRO A 73 6.68 -17.96 5.89
CA PRO A 73 6.51 -19.15 5.05
C PRO A 73 6.73 -18.90 3.54
N ASP A 74 6.27 -17.77 3.01
CA ASP A 74 6.48 -17.37 1.62
C ASP A 74 7.82 -16.63 1.46
N GLN A 75 8.72 -17.24 0.70
CA GLN A 75 10.12 -16.81 0.52
C GLN A 75 10.39 -16.26 -0.89
N ARG A 76 9.36 -15.75 -1.58
CA ARG A 76 9.55 -15.12 -2.89
C ARG A 76 10.47 -13.90 -2.81
N SER A 77 11.35 -13.76 -3.79
CA SER A 77 12.24 -12.59 -3.93
C SER A 77 11.48 -11.35 -4.39
N ASP A 78 12.08 -10.17 -4.22
CA ASP A 78 11.46 -8.93 -4.64
C ASP A 78 11.20 -8.88 -6.17
N ASP A 79 12.05 -9.50 -6.99
CA ASP A 79 11.81 -9.61 -8.43
C ASP A 79 10.57 -10.47 -8.75
N GLN A 80 10.39 -11.58 -8.02
CA GLN A 80 9.19 -12.41 -8.15
C GLN A 80 7.94 -11.66 -7.69
N TRP A 81 8.06 -10.82 -6.65
CA TRP A 81 6.98 -9.96 -6.20
C TRP A 81 6.64 -8.87 -7.22
N ARG A 82 7.63 -8.20 -7.81
CA ARG A 82 7.40 -7.19 -8.88
C ARG A 82 6.72 -7.78 -10.10
N ALA A 83 6.91 -9.08 -10.37
CA ALA A 83 6.25 -9.76 -11.49
C ALA A 83 4.77 -10.07 -11.24
N VAL A 84 4.32 -10.21 -9.99
CA VAL A 84 2.94 -10.62 -9.64
C VAL A 84 2.09 -9.51 -9.02
N LEU A 85 2.72 -8.49 -8.44
CA LEU A 85 2.05 -7.36 -7.81
C LEU A 85 1.94 -6.19 -8.78
N SER A 86 0.87 -5.41 -8.65
CA SER A 86 0.86 -4.08 -9.25
C SER A 86 1.93 -3.18 -8.59
N PRO A 87 2.37 -2.10 -9.25
CA PRO A 87 3.35 -1.18 -8.66
C PRO A 87 2.90 -0.63 -7.29
N GLU A 88 1.62 -0.32 -7.15
CA GLU A 88 1.05 0.20 -5.89
C GLU A 88 0.97 -0.89 -4.81
N GLN A 89 0.60 -2.12 -5.16
CA GLN A 89 0.65 -3.25 -4.25
C GLN A 89 2.06 -3.53 -3.76
N PHE A 90 3.06 -3.46 -4.67
CA PHE A 90 4.46 -3.62 -4.29
C PHE A 90 4.91 -2.51 -3.34
N ARG A 91 4.61 -1.25 -3.66
CA ARG A 91 4.93 -0.09 -2.81
C ARG A 91 4.38 -0.25 -1.40
N ILE A 92 3.13 -0.70 -1.27
CA ILE A 92 2.48 -0.86 0.04
C ILE A 92 3.00 -2.11 0.74
N LEU A 93 2.90 -3.29 0.13
CA LEU A 93 3.22 -4.58 0.78
C LEU A 93 4.72 -4.76 1.06
N ARG A 94 5.61 -4.24 0.21
CA ARG A 94 7.05 -4.51 0.28
C ARG A 94 7.86 -3.30 0.72
N GLU A 95 7.49 -2.11 0.26
CA GLU A 95 8.19 -0.86 0.59
C GLU A 95 7.54 -0.10 1.77
N LYS A 96 6.58 -0.75 2.47
CA LYS A 96 5.84 -0.20 3.62
C LYS A 96 5.16 1.14 3.35
N GLY A 97 4.72 1.33 2.11
CA GLY A 97 3.94 2.48 1.70
C GLY A 97 2.55 2.50 2.34
N THR A 98 1.93 3.67 2.35
CA THR A 98 0.54 3.85 2.76
C THR A 98 -0.25 4.50 1.63
N GLU A 99 -1.46 4.03 1.35
CA GLU A 99 -2.39 4.65 0.39
C GLU A 99 -2.97 5.95 0.97
N ALA A 100 -3.43 6.86 0.11
CA ALA A 100 -4.08 8.09 0.58
C ALA A 100 -5.40 7.78 1.31
N PRO A 101 -5.77 8.56 2.35
CA PRO A 101 -7.02 8.33 3.06
C PRO A 101 -8.23 8.54 2.14
N GLY A 102 -9.22 7.65 2.25
CA GLY A 102 -10.50 7.70 1.54
C GLY A 102 -10.44 7.26 0.08
N THR A 103 -9.29 6.78 -0.41
CA THR A 103 -9.16 6.33 -1.80
C THR A 103 -9.27 4.82 -1.98
N GLY A 104 -9.10 4.05 -0.90
CA GLY A 104 -9.14 2.59 -0.92
C GLY A 104 -10.54 2.04 -1.20
N GLU A 105 -10.61 1.02 -2.07
CA GLU A 105 -11.85 0.31 -2.44
C GLU A 105 -12.64 -0.18 -1.21
N TYR A 106 -11.94 -0.66 -0.19
CA TYR A 106 -12.53 -1.30 0.98
C TYR A 106 -12.79 -0.35 2.16
N ASP A 107 -12.50 0.95 2.05
CA ASP A 107 -12.78 1.91 3.12
C ASP A 107 -14.29 1.98 3.41
N SER A 108 -15.09 2.14 2.36
CA SER A 108 -16.56 2.22 2.43
C SER A 108 -17.30 0.90 2.14
N HIS A 109 -16.59 -0.23 2.11
CA HIS A 109 -17.15 -1.54 1.76
C HIS A 109 -17.53 -2.35 3.01
N TYR A 110 -18.82 -2.57 3.27
CA TYR A 110 -19.30 -3.27 4.48
C TYR A 110 -20.20 -4.47 4.11
N PRO A 111 -19.61 -5.58 3.65
CA PRO A 111 -20.37 -6.78 3.32
C PRO A 111 -20.84 -7.47 4.61
N SER A 112 -21.93 -8.24 4.52
CA SER A 112 -22.46 -9.00 5.67
C SER A 112 -21.67 -10.28 5.97
N LYS A 113 -20.93 -10.80 4.99
CA LYS A 113 -20.13 -12.03 5.07
C LYS A 113 -18.94 -11.97 4.10
N GLY A 114 -17.98 -12.87 4.24
CA GLY A 114 -16.82 -12.95 3.35
C GLY A 114 -15.48 -12.68 4.05
N VAL A 115 -14.41 -12.83 3.29
CA VAL A 115 -13.03 -12.82 3.80
C VAL A 115 -12.16 -11.84 3.01
N TYR A 116 -11.37 -11.06 3.74
CA TYR A 116 -10.28 -10.27 3.18
C TYR A 116 -8.98 -11.06 3.29
N THR A 117 -8.36 -11.28 2.14
CA THR A 117 -7.11 -12.01 1.97
C THR A 117 -5.97 -11.06 1.62
N CYS A 118 -4.74 -11.45 1.90
CA CYS A 118 -3.56 -10.69 1.51
C CYS A 118 -3.46 -10.60 -0.02
N ALA A 119 -3.35 -9.38 -0.57
CA ALA A 119 -3.23 -9.19 -2.01
C ALA A 119 -1.99 -9.85 -2.64
N GLY A 120 -0.95 -10.12 -1.85
CA GLY A 120 0.28 -10.76 -2.33
C GLY A 120 0.28 -12.29 -2.28
N CYS A 121 -0.09 -12.89 -1.16
CA CYS A 121 -0.02 -14.35 -0.98
C CYS A 121 -1.39 -15.04 -0.89
N ASN A 122 -2.49 -14.28 -0.92
CA ASN A 122 -3.88 -14.75 -0.77
C ASN A 122 -4.17 -15.43 0.58
N ALA A 123 -3.29 -15.32 1.58
CA ALA A 123 -3.57 -15.80 2.93
C ALA A 123 -4.77 -15.04 3.54
N PRO A 124 -5.71 -15.71 4.22
CA PRO A 124 -6.83 -15.06 4.87
C PRO A 124 -6.35 -14.20 6.04
N LEU A 125 -6.81 -12.95 6.12
CA LEU A 125 -6.38 -11.96 7.12
C LEU A 125 -7.52 -11.53 8.04
N TYR A 126 -8.67 -11.18 7.47
CA TYR A 126 -9.81 -10.62 8.19
C TYR A 126 -11.12 -11.20 7.66
N THR A 127 -12.14 -11.30 8.52
CA THR A 127 -13.52 -11.59 8.10
C THR A 127 -14.31 -10.29 7.97
N ALA A 128 -15.43 -10.34 7.25
CA ALA A 128 -16.38 -9.23 7.15
C ALA A 128 -16.93 -8.82 8.53
N GLU A 129 -17.13 -9.78 9.44
CA GLU A 129 -17.62 -9.56 10.79
C GLU A 129 -16.67 -8.68 11.62
N HIS A 130 -15.36 -8.77 11.38
CA HIS A 130 -14.37 -7.97 12.10
C HIS A 130 -14.31 -6.52 11.62
N LYS A 131 -14.91 -6.20 10.48
CA LYS A 131 -14.84 -4.86 9.89
C LYS A 131 -15.82 -3.92 10.59
N PHE A 132 -15.36 -2.71 10.90
CA PHE A 132 -16.21 -1.68 11.50
C PHE A 132 -15.90 -0.29 10.94
N LYS A 133 -16.81 0.66 11.20
CA LYS A 133 -16.68 2.05 10.73
C LYS A 133 -15.91 2.87 11.76
N SER A 134 -14.60 2.99 11.57
CA SER A 134 -13.71 3.80 12.41
C SER A 134 -13.72 5.31 12.06
N GLY A 135 -13.95 5.64 10.79
CA GLY A 135 -13.80 6.99 10.25
C GLY A 135 -12.35 7.41 9.99
N CYS A 136 -11.37 6.48 10.02
CA CYS A 136 -9.96 6.82 9.83
C CYS A 136 -9.54 7.07 8.37
N GLY A 137 -10.41 6.80 7.38
CA GLY A 137 -10.11 6.92 5.95
C GLY A 137 -9.41 5.70 5.35
N TRP A 138 -9.39 4.59 6.06
CA TRP A 138 -8.87 3.30 5.60
C TRP A 138 -9.77 2.19 6.16
N PRO A 139 -9.84 1.01 5.52
CA PRO A 139 -10.56 -0.12 6.10
C PRO A 139 -10.02 -0.46 7.50
N ALA A 140 -10.94 -0.50 8.47
CA ALA A 140 -10.65 -0.80 9.85
C ALA A 140 -11.27 -2.12 10.30
N TYR A 141 -10.51 -2.89 11.06
CA TYR A 141 -10.94 -4.16 11.65
C TYR A 141 -10.61 -4.17 13.14
N PHE A 142 -11.46 -4.78 13.97
CA PHE A 142 -11.21 -4.87 15.41
C PHE A 142 -10.44 -6.14 15.81
N ASP A 143 -10.43 -7.15 14.96
CA ASP A 143 -9.67 -8.38 15.18
C ASP A 143 -9.24 -8.98 13.84
N SER A 144 -8.27 -9.89 13.85
CA SER A 144 -7.80 -10.64 12.69
C SER A 144 -8.14 -12.12 12.82
N ILE A 145 -8.05 -12.86 11.72
CA ILE A 145 -8.11 -14.32 11.80
C ILE A 145 -6.92 -14.80 12.67
N PRO A 146 -7.13 -15.70 13.65
CA PRO A 146 -6.08 -16.10 14.57
C PRO A 146 -4.80 -16.57 13.86
N GLY A 147 -3.68 -15.92 14.17
CA GLY A 147 -2.37 -16.24 13.57
C GLY A 147 -2.13 -15.68 12.16
N ALA A 148 -3.07 -14.93 11.58
CA ALA A 148 -2.93 -14.37 10.24
C ALA A 148 -2.04 -13.13 10.18
N VAL A 149 -1.98 -12.35 11.27
CA VAL A 149 -1.26 -11.07 11.36
C VAL A 149 -0.16 -11.15 12.40
N LYS A 150 1.00 -10.59 12.08
CA LYS A 150 2.14 -10.43 13.00
C LYS A 150 2.32 -8.95 13.33
N ARG A 151 2.61 -8.65 14.59
CA ARG A 151 2.81 -7.29 15.11
C ARG A 151 4.29 -6.98 15.29
N HIS A 152 4.72 -5.80 14.85
CA HIS A 152 6.09 -5.29 15.03
C HIS A 152 6.05 -3.89 15.60
N VAL A 153 6.99 -3.56 16.49
CA VAL A 153 7.11 -2.19 16.99
C VAL A 153 7.74 -1.32 15.91
N ASP A 154 7.03 -0.27 15.51
CA ASP A 154 7.45 0.76 14.57
C ASP A 154 7.73 2.07 15.32
N ASN A 155 8.99 2.50 15.32
CA ASN A 155 9.44 3.75 15.97
C ASN A 155 9.72 4.88 14.96
N THR A 156 9.26 4.72 13.71
CA THR A 156 9.47 5.71 12.66
C THR A 156 8.77 7.03 12.99
N PHE A 157 9.34 8.16 12.53
CA PHE A 157 8.83 9.51 12.79
C PHE A 157 8.74 9.90 14.29
N GLY A 158 9.49 9.23 15.16
CA GLY A 158 9.53 9.53 16.59
C GLY A 158 8.26 9.14 17.36
N MET A 159 7.38 8.35 16.74
CA MET A 159 6.17 7.82 17.36
C MET A 159 6.32 6.32 17.56
N LYS A 160 5.85 5.79 18.69
CA LYS A 160 5.76 4.36 18.93
C LYS A 160 4.41 3.85 18.42
N ARG A 161 4.42 3.16 17.28
CA ARG A 161 3.25 2.51 16.68
C ARG A 161 3.48 1.00 16.61
N THR A 162 2.42 0.25 16.39
CA THR A 162 2.52 -1.20 16.16
C THR A 162 2.17 -1.47 14.70
N GLU A 163 3.19 -1.78 13.89
CA GLU A 163 3.01 -2.23 12.52
C GLU A 163 2.37 -3.63 12.51
N ILE A 164 1.43 -3.83 11.59
CA ILE A 164 0.83 -5.14 11.30
C ILE A 164 1.26 -5.61 9.91
N VAL A 165 1.73 -6.85 9.84
CA VAL A 165 2.16 -7.50 8.60
C VAL A 165 1.47 -8.86 8.44
N CYS A 166 1.35 -9.32 7.20
CA CYS A 166 0.87 -10.67 6.91
C CYS A 166 1.85 -11.71 7.49
N ASN A 167 1.36 -12.63 8.30
CA ASN A 167 2.19 -13.66 8.91
C ASN A 167 2.71 -14.71 7.90
N ASN A 168 2.10 -14.80 6.70
CA ASN A 168 2.52 -15.75 5.66
C ASN A 168 3.63 -15.22 4.75
N CYS A 169 3.60 -13.95 4.35
CA CYS A 169 4.59 -13.38 3.41
C CYS A 169 5.35 -12.15 3.92
N GLY A 170 5.03 -11.68 5.13
CA GLY A 170 5.63 -10.48 5.70
C GLY A 170 5.20 -9.17 5.05
N GLY A 171 4.20 -9.19 4.16
CA GLY A 171 3.71 -7.99 3.49
C GLY A 171 3.11 -6.99 4.49
N HIS A 172 3.50 -5.72 4.38
CA HIS A 172 2.96 -4.63 5.19
C HIS A 172 1.47 -4.41 4.92
N LEU A 173 0.68 -4.39 6.00
CA LEU A 173 -0.76 -4.18 5.93
C LEU A 173 -1.13 -2.77 6.42
N GLY A 174 -0.50 -2.32 7.51
CA GLY A 174 -0.77 -1.02 8.13
C GLY A 174 -0.34 -1.01 9.59
N HIS A 175 -1.16 -0.42 10.46
CA HIS A 175 -0.89 -0.30 11.89
C HIS A 175 -2.10 -0.68 12.74
N VAL A 176 -1.85 -1.17 13.95
CA VAL A 176 -2.87 -1.39 14.98
C VAL A 176 -2.74 -0.35 16.09
N PHE A 177 -3.88 0.14 16.54
CA PHE A 177 -4.04 1.06 17.67
C PHE A 177 -4.97 0.41 18.70
N GLU A 178 -4.75 0.66 19.97
CA GLU A 178 -5.47 0.03 21.08
C GLU A 178 -5.92 1.11 22.07
N GLY A 179 -7.05 0.92 22.74
CA GLY A 179 -7.51 1.82 23.81
C GLY A 179 -8.14 3.14 23.31
N GLU A 180 -8.73 3.14 22.12
CA GLU A 180 -9.37 4.32 21.52
C GLU A 180 -10.84 4.49 21.94
N GLY A 181 -11.41 3.50 22.63
CA GLY A 181 -12.78 3.52 23.13
C GLY A 181 -13.83 3.19 22.07
N TYR A 182 -13.48 2.39 21.06
CA TYR A 182 -14.46 1.90 20.10
C TYR A 182 -15.36 0.83 20.73
N PRO A 183 -16.67 0.79 20.38
CA PRO A 183 -17.61 -0.20 20.90
C PRO A 183 -17.40 -1.57 20.20
N THR A 184 -16.20 -2.11 20.32
CA THR A 184 -15.76 -3.39 19.73
C THR A 184 -15.25 -4.29 20.85
N PRO A 185 -15.30 -5.63 20.69
CA PRO A 185 -14.91 -6.55 21.76
C PRO A 185 -13.47 -6.39 22.27
N THR A 186 -12.56 -5.98 21.40
CA THR A 186 -11.11 -5.89 21.66
C THR A 186 -10.64 -4.48 21.97
N ASP A 187 -11.44 -3.45 21.63
CA ASP A 187 -11.02 -2.03 21.60
C ASP A 187 -9.71 -1.81 20.81
N GLU A 188 -9.51 -2.62 19.77
CA GLU A 188 -8.42 -2.47 18.82
C GLU A 188 -8.93 -1.92 17.48
N ARG A 189 -8.06 -1.16 16.81
CA ARG A 189 -8.28 -0.67 15.46
C ARG A 189 -7.09 -1.04 14.59
N HIS A 190 -7.24 -2.11 13.82
CA HIS A 190 -6.35 -2.45 12.72
C HIS A 190 -6.68 -1.53 11.54
N CYS A 191 -5.87 -0.49 11.34
CA CYS A 191 -5.97 0.44 10.22
C CYS A 191 -5.16 -0.12 9.05
N VAL A 192 -5.84 -0.66 8.04
CA VAL A 192 -5.22 -1.47 6.97
C VAL A 192 -5.31 -0.74 5.63
N ASN A 193 -4.30 -0.85 4.79
CA ASN A 193 -4.37 -0.36 3.41
C ASN A 193 -5.29 -1.26 2.59
N SER A 194 -6.29 -0.69 1.92
CA SER A 194 -7.18 -1.43 1.03
C SER A 194 -6.43 -2.15 -0.08
N VAL A 195 -5.41 -1.53 -0.68
CA VAL A 195 -4.62 -2.14 -1.76
C VAL A 195 -3.84 -3.38 -1.29
N SER A 196 -3.60 -3.52 0.02
CA SER A 196 -2.96 -4.72 0.60
C SER A 196 -3.91 -5.93 0.70
N LEU A 197 -5.19 -5.74 0.42
CA LEU A 197 -6.25 -6.72 0.59
C LEU A 197 -6.89 -7.13 -0.74
N ARG A 198 -7.55 -8.29 -0.74
CA ARG A 198 -8.51 -8.74 -1.74
C ARG A 198 -9.72 -9.33 -1.04
N PHE A 199 -10.92 -8.98 -1.47
CA PHE A 199 -12.15 -9.49 -0.89
C PHE A 199 -12.75 -10.65 -1.68
N THR A 200 -13.30 -11.64 -0.98
CA THR A 200 -14.11 -12.72 -1.55
C THR A 200 -15.33 -12.99 -0.67
N GLU A 201 -16.50 -13.15 -1.29
CA GLU A 201 -17.73 -13.56 -0.59
C GLU A 201 -17.71 -15.05 -0.24
N ASP A 202 -16.87 -15.84 -0.93
CA ASP A 202 -16.73 -17.28 -0.73
C ASP A 202 -15.76 -17.57 0.42
N GLU A 203 -16.31 -17.78 1.62
CA GLU A 203 -15.52 -18.13 2.82
C GLU A 203 -14.78 -19.46 2.65
N ALA A 204 -15.33 -20.39 1.85
CA ALA A 204 -14.71 -21.66 1.52
C ALA A 204 -13.50 -21.54 0.56
N ALA A 205 -13.41 -20.46 -0.23
CA ALA A 205 -12.29 -20.24 -1.14
C ALA A 205 -11.02 -19.76 -0.42
N ALA A 206 -11.17 -19.14 0.75
CA ALA A 206 -10.08 -18.58 1.55
C ALA A 206 -9.21 -19.65 2.25
N GLY A 207 -9.67 -20.91 2.31
CA GLY A 207 -8.94 -22.04 2.93
C GLY A 207 -7.91 -22.72 2.04
N LYS A 208 -7.83 -22.41 0.74
CA LYS A 208 -6.84 -23.01 -0.18
C LYS A 208 -5.56 -22.17 -0.26
N GLY A 209 -4.88 -22.02 0.87
CA GLY A 209 -3.48 -21.56 0.88
C GLY A 209 -2.56 -22.58 0.20
N PRO A 210 -1.39 -22.18 -0.32
CA PRO A 210 -0.56 -23.01 -1.21
C PRO A 210 0.17 -24.21 -0.56
N HIS A 211 -0.19 -24.62 0.67
CA HIS A 211 0.55 -25.68 1.38
C HIS A 211 -0.03 -27.10 1.27
N GLU A 212 -1.15 -27.31 0.58
CA GLU A 212 -1.76 -28.65 0.44
C GLU A 212 -1.55 -29.27 -0.94
N LYS A 213 -0.30 -29.24 -1.44
CA LYS A 213 0.14 -30.08 -2.57
C LYS A 213 1.58 -30.56 -2.39
N ALA A 214 1.83 -31.33 -1.33
CA ALA A 214 3.06 -32.10 -1.18
C ALA A 214 2.82 -33.37 -0.35
N LYS A 215 1.89 -34.22 -0.80
CA LYS A 215 1.85 -35.63 -0.37
C LYS A 215 1.10 -36.46 -1.41
N ALA A 216 1.84 -36.96 -2.39
CA ALA A 216 1.47 -38.08 -3.25
C ALA A 216 2.75 -38.86 -3.55
#